data_AF-G5JK77-F1
#
_entry.id   AF-G5JK77-F1
#
_cell.length_a   1.000
_cell.length_b   1.000
_cell.length_c   1.000
_cell.angle_alpha   90.00
_cell.angle_beta   90.00
_cell.angle_gamma   90.00
#
_symmetry.space_group_name_H-M   'P 1'
#
loop_
_entity.id
_entity.type
_entity.pdbx_description
1 polymer ?
#
loop_
_entity_poly.entity_id
_entity_poly.type
_entity_poly.pdbx_seq_one_letter_code
_entity_poly.pdbx_strand_id
1 'polypeptide(L)'
;MKKKENDFYELRKRIIRLAYNLPKGKEFTFNDLNSAAHFICSTAIQQDVGRWFAYFVKHTPRVPFEIIGYNGTSLLYRKNASN
;
A
#
# COMPACT_ATOMS: atom_id res chain seq x y z
N MET A 1 -7.90 11.32 -19.52
CA MET A 1 -7.30 11.67 -18.21
C MET A 1 -8.13 11.19 -17.03
N LYS A 2 -9.43 11.51 -16.94
CA LYS A 2 -10.30 11.15 -15.79
C LYS A 2 -10.25 9.69 -15.32
N LYS A 3 -10.19 8.71 -16.24
CA LYS A 3 -10.16 7.28 -15.87
C LYS A 3 -8.90 6.89 -15.08
N LYS A 4 -7.72 7.35 -15.51
CA LYS A 4 -6.44 7.03 -14.82
C LYS A 4 -6.41 7.59 -13.41
N GLU A 5 -6.85 8.84 -13.23
CA GLU A 5 -6.95 9.47 -11.91
C GLU A 5 -7.94 8.74 -11.00
N ASN A 6 -9.08 8.33 -11.55
CA ASN A 6 -10.08 7.56 -10.81
C ASN A 6 -9.52 6.19 -10.39
N ASP A 7 -8.84 5.48 -11.30
CA ASP A 7 -8.23 4.17 -11.00
C ASP A 7 -7.14 4.30 -9.92
N PHE A 8 -6.30 5.36 -10.00
CA PHE A 8 -5.31 5.65 -8.97
C PHE A 8 -5.97 5.89 -7.61
N TYR A 9 -7.00 6.74 -7.57
CA TYR A 9 -7.71 7.08 -6.34
C TYR A 9 -8.40 5.85 -5.69
N GLU A 10 -9.09 5.05 -6.50
CA GLU A 10 -9.80 3.86 -6.03
C GLU A 10 -8.85 2.78 -5.52
N LEU A 11 -7.77 2.48 -6.26
CA LEU A 11 -6.77 1.53 -5.80
C LEU A 11 -6.11 2.03 -4.50
N ARG A 12 -5.68 3.29 -4.47
CA ARG A 12 -5.08 3.91 -3.28
C ARG A 12 -5.97 3.76 -2.04
N LYS A 13 -7.26 4.10 -2.17
CA LYS A 13 -8.24 4.00 -1.07
C LYS A 13 -8.37 2.56 -0.54
N ARG A 14 -8.42 1.57 -1.44
CA ARG A 14 -8.49 0.15 -1.06
C ARG A 14 -7.22 -0.31 -0.35
N ILE A 15 -6.04 0.04 -0.88
CA ILE A 15 -4.74 -0.30 -0.28
C ILE A 15 -4.64 0.24 1.15
N ILE A 16 -5.00 1.51 1.37
CA ILE A 16 -5.01 2.11 2.72
C ILE A 16 -5.93 1.29 3.63
N ARG A 17 -7.19 1.06 3.23
CA ARG A 17 -8.16 0.33 4.04
C ARG A 17 -7.65 -1.07 4.43
N LEU A 18 -7.08 -1.80 3.48
CA LEU A 18 -6.52 -3.13 3.73
C LEU A 18 -5.33 -3.07 4.69
N ALA A 19 -4.39 -2.15 4.45
CA ALA A 19 -3.21 -1.97 5.32
C ALA A 19 -3.61 -1.65 6.76
N TYR A 20 -4.54 -0.71 6.96
CA TYR A 20 -5.01 -0.34 8.30
C TYR A 20 -5.70 -1.51 9.00
N ASN A 21 -6.40 -2.38 8.27
CA ASN A 21 -7.09 -3.54 8.83
C ASN A 21 -6.17 -4.73 9.18
N LEU A 22 -4.87 -4.66 8.87
CA LEU A 22 -3.93 -5.71 9.26
C LEU A 22 -3.74 -5.74 10.79
N PRO A 23 -3.54 -6.92 11.39
CA PRO A 23 -3.24 -7.03 12.81
C PRO A 23 -1.87 -6.44 13.13
N LYS A 24 -1.69 -5.92 14.35
CA LYS A 24 -0.40 -5.43 14.84
C LYS A 24 0.66 -6.53 14.74
N GLY A 25 1.86 -6.16 14.30
CA GLY A 25 2.98 -7.06 14.05
C GLY A 25 2.94 -7.76 12.69
N LYS A 26 1.85 -7.63 11.92
CA LYS A 26 1.77 -8.24 10.59
C LYS A 26 2.78 -7.61 9.64
N GLU A 27 3.59 -8.45 9.04
CA GLU A 27 4.45 -8.10 7.92
C GLU A 27 3.70 -8.28 6.60
N PHE A 28 3.92 -7.36 5.66
CA PHE A 28 3.25 -7.35 4.36
C PHE A 28 4.06 -6.58 3.31
N THR A 29 3.81 -6.89 2.05
CA THR A 29 4.29 -6.14 0.90
C THR A 29 3.14 -5.35 0.25
N PHE A 30 3.46 -4.40 -0.63
CA PHE A 30 2.43 -3.76 -1.45
C PHE A 30 1.70 -4.77 -2.35
N ASN A 31 2.40 -5.82 -2.81
CA ASN A 31 1.82 -6.82 -3.69
C ASN A 31 0.73 -7.65 -2.98
N ASP A 32 0.91 -7.95 -1.70
CA ASP A 32 -0.11 -8.64 -0.89
C ASP A 32 -1.41 -7.82 -0.84
N LEU A 33 -1.29 -6.51 -0.56
CA LEU A 33 -2.42 -5.59 -0.52
C LEU A 33 -3.08 -5.41 -1.89
N ASN A 34 -2.27 -5.28 -2.95
CA ASN A 34 -2.74 -5.10 -4.32
C ASN A 34 -3.53 -6.34 -4.80
N SER A 35 -3.05 -7.53 -4.46
CA SER A 35 -3.74 -8.79 -4.76
C SER A 35 -5.07 -8.90 -4.01
N ALA A 36 -5.10 -8.48 -2.74
CA ALA A 36 -6.31 -8.46 -1.91
C ALA A 36 -7.30 -7.34 -2.28
N ALA A 37 -6.88 -6.31 -3.02
CA ALA A 37 -7.74 -5.19 -3.39
C ALA A 37 -8.79 -5.56 -4.45
N HIS A 38 -8.62 -6.68 -5.17
CA HIS A 38 -9.50 -7.15 -6.24
C HIS A 38 -9.95 -6.00 -7.17
N PHE A 39 -9.01 -5.12 -7.53
CA PHE A 39 -9.27 -3.95 -8.36
C PHE A 39 -8.50 -4.06 -9.67
N ILE A 40 -9.23 -4.07 -10.79
CA ILE A 40 -8.65 -4.21 -12.11
C ILE A 40 -8.23 -2.84 -12.62
N CYS A 41 -6.92 -2.64 -12.80
CA CYS A 41 -6.34 -1.45 -13.39
C CYS A 41 -5.01 -1.79 -14.08
N SER A 42 -4.48 -0.86 -14.87
CA SER A 42 -3.20 -1.06 -15.57
C SER A 42 -2.02 -1.20 -14.60
N THR A 43 -0.99 -1.95 -14.98
CA THR A 43 0.26 -2.09 -14.22
C THR A 43 0.91 -0.75 -13.88
N ALA A 44 0.82 0.24 -14.77
CA ALA A 44 1.33 1.59 -14.51
C ALA A 44 0.67 2.24 -13.27
N ILE A 45 -0.66 2.12 -13.15
CA ILE A 45 -1.40 2.63 -11.99
C ILE A 45 -1.02 1.86 -10.71
N GLN A 46 -0.86 0.54 -10.80
CA GLN A 46 -0.42 -0.27 -9.66
C GLN A 46 0.96 0.17 -9.16
N GLN A 47 1.90 0.43 -10.08
CA GLN A 47 3.23 0.94 -9.75
C GLN A 47 3.19 2.37 -9.19
N ASP A 48 2.35 3.25 -9.74
CA ASP A 48 2.17 4.62 -9.22
C ASP A 48 1.63 4.62 -7.79
N VAL A 49 0.62 3.78 -7.51
CA VAL A 49 0.07 3.64 -6.15
C VAL A 49 1.08 2.99 -5.22
N GLY A 50 1.88 2.03 -5.70
CA GLY A 50 2.97 1.43 -4.92
C GLY A 50 4.04 2.45 -4.52
N ARG A 51 4.48 3.29 -5.46
CA ARG A 51 5.41 4.40 -5.20
C ARG A 51 4.81 5.41 -4.21
N TRP A 52 3.54 5.78 -4.41
CA TRP A 52 2.83 6.66 -3.50
C TRP A 52 2.74 6.07 -2.09
N PHE A 53 2.46 4.77 -1.95
CA PHE A 53 2.35 4.12 -0.64
C PHE A 53 3.70 4.10 0.10
N ALA A 54 4.79 3.77 -0.60
CA ALA A 54 6.15 3.83 -0.04
C ALA A 54 6.50 5.25 0.44
N TYR A 55 6.17 6.27 -0.36
CA TYR A 55 6.36 7.67 0.02
C TYR A 55 5.49 8.06 1.23
N PHE A 56 4.21 7.66 1.25
CA PHE A 56 3.28 7.89 2.34
C PHE A 56 3.81 7.32 3.67
N VAL A 57 4.28 6.07 3.67
CA VAL A 57 4.83 5.43 4.86
C VAL A 57 6.12 6.13 5.33
N LYS A 58 6.99 6.53 4.40
CA LYS A 58 8.29 7.15 4.73
C LYS A 58 8.16 8.58 5.26
N HIS A 59 7.22 9.37 4.73
CA HIS A 59 7.19 10.81 4.95
C HIS A 59 6.00 11.30 5.78
N THR A 60 4.99 10.46 6.04
CA THR A 60 3.85 10.85 6.87
C THR A 60 4.15 10.48 8.33
N PRO A 61 4.26 11.45 9.25
CA PRO A 61 4.51 11.14 10.66
C PRO A 61 3.32 10.38 11.27
N ARG A 62 3.60 9.48 12.21
CA ARG A 62 2.60 8.75 13.02
C ARG A 62 1.65 7.84 12.23
N VAL A 63 2.02 7.41 11.03
CA VAL A 63 1.32 6.29 10.37
C VAL A 63 1.61 4.98 11.11
N PRO A 64 0.65 4.03 11.19
CA PRO A 64 0.83 2.79 11.93
C PRO A 64 1.64 1.75 11.14
N PHE A 65 2.51 2.19 10.24
CA PHE A 65 3.30 1.37 9.33
C PHE A 65 4.75 1.80 9.39
N GLU A 66 5.66 0.85 9.24
CA GLU A 66 7.07 1.13 9.03
C GLU A 66 7.62 0.27 7.91
N ILE A 67 8.70 0.74 7.27
CA ILE A 67 9.48 -0.06 6.32
C ILE A 67 10.53 -0.81 7.13
N ILE A 68 10.51 -2.14 7.09
CA ILE A 68 11.44 -3.00 7.85
C ILE A 68 12.53 -3.63 6.98
N GLY A 69 12.47 -3.45 5.65
CA GLY A 69 13.47 -3.97 4.73
C GLY A 69 12.86 -4.35 3.39
N TYR A 70 13.31 -5.49 2.86
CA TYR A 70 12.87 -6.02 1.56
C TYR A 70 12.50 -7.49 1.69
N ASN A 71 11.48 -7.90 0.93
CA ASN A 71 11.17 -9.30 0.64
C ASN A 71 11.33 -9.52 -0.87
N GLY A 72 12.44 -10.14 -1.27
CA GLY A 72 12.87 -10.17 -2.67
C GLY A 72 13.11 -8.76 -3.20
N THR A 73 12.42 -8.38 -4.27
CA THR A 73 12.51 -7.05 -4.90
C THR A 73 11.50 -6.03 -4.35
N SER A 74 10.61 -6.45 -3.46
CA SER A 74 9.54 -5.59 -2.90
C SER A 74 9.91 -5.06 -1.52
N LEU A 75 9.50 -3.83 -1.21
CA LEU A 75 9.58 -3.29 0.15
C LEU A 75 8.71 -4.13 1.09
N LEU A 76 9.29 -4.48 2.24
CA LEU A 76 8.62 -5.16 3.34
C LEU A 76 8.22 -4.14 4.40
N TYR A 77 6.94 -4.16 4.75
CA TYR A 77 6.34 -3.27 5.75
C TYR A 77 5.89 -4.07 6.96
N ARG A 78 5.80 -3.40 8.11
CA ARG A 78 5.20 -3.95 9.33
C ARG A 78 4.13 -3.02 9.89
N LYS A 79 3.01 -3.61 10.34
CA LYS A 79 1.96 -2.89 11.08
C LYS A 79 2.39 -2.68 12.53
N ASN A 80 2.72 -1.45 12.90
CA ASN A 80 3.30 -1.12 14.20
C ASN A 80 2.29 -0.86 15.32
N ALA A 81 1.13 -0.33 14.97
CA ALA A 81 0.10 0.02 15.95
C ALA A 81 -1.25 -0.60 15.57
N SER A 82 -2.01 -0.98 16.60
CA SER A 82 -3.43 -1.30 16.47
C SER A 82 -4.19 -0.03 16.06
N ASN A 83 -5.30 -0.21 15.33
CA ASN A 83 -6.20 0.90 15.00
C ASN A 83 -6.86 1.49 16.25
#